data_AF-A0A4P9YYJ7-F1
#
_entry.id   AF-A0A4P9YYJ7-F1
#
_cell.length_a   1.000
_cell.length_b   1.000
_cell.length_c   1.000
_cell.angle_alpha   90.00
_cell.angle_beta   90.00
_cell.angle_gamma   90.00
#
_symmetry.space_group_name_H-M   'P 1'
#
loop_
_entity.id
_entity.type
_entity.pdbx_description
1 polymer ?
#
loop_
_entity_poly.entity_id
_entity_poly.type
_entity_poly.pdbx_seq_one_letter_code
_entity_poly.pdbx_strand_id
1 'polypeptide(L)'
;GERLYGSISAVRARAPVLGGNFAVWGGLFSTFDCGIRGIRHKEDAWNSIMSGALTGGVLAARGGMKPALISAAFGGIFLGVIEGVSLVIGRMFTPENPAMMP
;
A
#
# COMPACT_ATOMS: atom_id res chain seq x y z
N GLY A 1 -35.53 16.90 -4.84
CA GLY A 1 -34.97 15.99 -5.86
C GLY A 1 -33.56 16.37 -6.31
N GLU A 2 -33.28 17.67 -6.50
CA GLU A 2 -32.08 18.16 -7.19
C GLU A 2 -30.75 17.88 -6.46
N ARG A 3 -30.76 17.85 -5.12
CA ARG A 3 -29.54 17.57 -4.31
C ARG A 3 -29.04 16.14 -4.46
N LEU A 4 -29.94 15.16 -4.57
CA LEU A 4 -29.60 13.75 -4.75
C LEU A 4 -29.08 13.48 -6.17
N TYR A 5 -29.73 14.08 -7.17
CA TYR A 5 -29.31 13.96 -8.56
C TYR A 5 -27.95 14.65 -8.83
N GLY A 6 -27.74 15.83 -8.24
CA GLY A 6 -26.45 16.51 -8.25
C GLY A 6 -25.35 15.72 -7.53
N SER A 7 -25.68 15.08 -6.41
CA SER A 7 -24.74 14.21 -5.67
C SER A 7 -24.35 12.98 -6.47
N ILE A 8 -25.31 12.29 -7.12
CA ILE A 8 -25.03 11.12 -7.96
C ILE A 8 -24.17 11.52 -9.17
N SER A 9 -24.46 12.66 -9.80
CA SER A 9 -23.65 13.19 -10.90
C SER A 9 -22.23 13.53 -10.46
N ALA A 10 -22.07 14.13 -9.28
CA ALA A 10 -20.76 14.43 -8.69
C ALA A 10 -19.97 13.17 -8.33
N VAL A 11 -20.63 12.15 -7.76
CA VAL A 11 -20.02 10.85 -7.47
C VAL A 11 -19.56 10.18 -8.75
N ARG A 12 -20.40 10.15 -9.79
CA ARG A 12 -20.06 9.54 -11.08
C ARG A 12 -18.86 10.22 -11.75
N ALA A 13 -18.70 11.53 -11.57
CA ALA A 13 -17.54 12.26 -12.08
C ALA A 13 -16.24 11.94 -11.32
N ARG A 14 -16.31 11.70 -10.01
CA ARG A 14 -15.11 11.53 -9.15
C ARG A 14 -14.72 10.07 -8.87
N ALA A 15 -15.70 9.16 -8.84
CA ALA A 15 -15.49 7.74 -8.60
C ALA A 15 -14.47 7.08 -9.53
N PRO A 16 -14.48 7.29 -10.87
CA PRO A 16 -13.50 6.63 -11.75
C PRO A 16 -12.08 7.16 -11.54
N VAL A 17 -11.92 8.44 -11.19
CA VAL A 17 -10.61 9.03 -10.92
C VAL A 17 -10.02 8.45 -9.62
N LEU A 18 -10.84 8.38 -8.57
CA LEU A 18 -10.42 7.79 -7.30
C LEU A 18 -10.08 6.30 -7.47
N GLY A 19 -10.98 5.54 -8.11
CA GLY A 19 -10.78 4.12 -8.37
C GLY A 19 -9.56 3.84 -9.27
N GLY A 20 -9.34 4.66 -10.30
CA GLY A 20 -8.17 4.56 -11.17
C GLY A 20 -6.86 4.80 -10.40
N ASN A 21 -6.82 5.82 -9.54
CA ASN A 21 -5.64 6.09 -8.71
C ASN A 21 -5.34 4.92 -7.75
N PHE A 22 -6.37 4.33 -7.14
CA PHE A 22 -6.21 3.14 -6.29
C PHE A 22 -5.74 1.91 -7.09
N ALA A 23 -6.26 1.72 -8.30
CA ALA A 23 -5.86 0.61 -9.17
C ALA A 23 -4.38 0.72 -9.56
N VAL A 24 -3.90 1.92 -9.91
CA VAL A 24 -2.48 2.14 -10.22
C VAL A 24 -1.59 1.90 -9.01
N TRP A 25 -1.97 2.44 -7.84
CA TRP A 25 -1.22 2.23 -6.60
C TRP A 25 -1.16 0.74 -6.23
N GLY A 26 -2.30 0.04 -6.25
CA GLY A 26 -2.38 -1.39 -5.93
C GLY A 26 -1.66 -2.28 -6.93
N GLY A 27 -1.74 -1.96 -8.23
CA GLY A 27 -1.02 -2.70 -9.28
C GLY A 27 0.50 -2.56 -9.14
N LEU A 28 1.00 -1.34 -8.86
CA LEU A 28 2.42 -1.11 -8.62
C LEU A 28 2.89 -1.84 -7.37
N PHE A 29 2.14 -1.73 -6.26
CA PHE A 29 2.44 -2.41 -5.02
C PHE A 29 2.59 -3.93 -5.22
N SER A 30 1.60 -4.57 -5.83
CA SER A 30 1.63 -6.01 -6.12
C SER A 30 2.80 -6.39 -7.03
N THR A 31 3.11 -5.56 -8.02
CA THR A 31 4.24 -5.83 -8.93
C THR A 31 5.57 -5.80 -8.19
N PHE A 32 5.79 -4.80 -7.32
CA PHE A 32 7.00 -4.73 -6.51
C PHE A 32 7.07 -5.82 -5.46
N ASP A 33 5.96 -6.14 -4.81
CA ASP A 33 5.92 -7.20 -3.80
C ASP A 33 6.24 -8.58 -4.42
N CYS A 34 5.59 -8.93 -5.53
CA CYS A 34 5.90 -10.15 -6.29
C CYS A 34 7.34 -10.16 -6.83
N GLY A 35 7.84 -9.02 -7.31
CA GLY A 35 9.22 -8.90 -7.78
C GLY A 35 10.25 -9.11 -6.69
N ILE A 36 10.06 -8.50 -5.51
CA ILE A 36 10.96 -8.66 -4.36
C ILE A 36 10.90 -10.09 -3.83
N ARG A 37 9.71 -10.68 -3.71
CA ARG A 37 9.55 -12.10 -3.33
C ARG A 37 10.26 -13.03 -4.33
N GLY A 38 10.13 -12.74 -5.62
CA GLY A 38 10.78 -13.51 -6.69
C GLY A 38 12.32 -13.44 -6.65
N ILE A 39 12.90 -12.32 -6.22
CA ILE A 39 14.37 -12.16 -6.12
C ILE A 39 14.91 -12.71 -4.79
N ARG A 40 14.20 -12.46 -3.67
CA ARG A 40 14.69 -12.80 -2.33
C ARG A 40 14.27 -14.20 -1.87
N HIS A 41 13.27 -14.81 -2.51
CA HIS A 41 12.67 -16.10 -2.13
C HIS A 41 12.31 -16.20 -0.63
N LYS A 42 12.00 -15.06 0.00
CA LYS A 42 11.62 -14.93 1.41
C LYS A 42 10.40 -14.04 1.50
N GLU A 43 9.48 -14.39 2.40
CA GLU A 43 8.27 -13.61 2.69
C GLU A 43 8.41 -12.95 4.06
N ASP A 44 9.02 -11.77 4.08
CA ASP A 44 9.23 -10.99 5.29
C ASP A 44 8.42 -9.70 5.25
N ALA A 45 8.04 -9.15 6.41
CA ALA A 45 7.39 -7.84 6.53
C ALA A 45 8.18 -6.69 5.86
N TRP A 46 9.49 -6.89 5.67
CA TRP A 46 10.35 -5.96 4.94
C TRP A 46 9.98 -5.83 3.46
N ASN A 47 9.43 -6.88 2.83
CA ASN A 47 9.03 -6.83 1.44
C ASN A 47 7.88 -5.86 1.24
N SER A 48 6.88 -5.89 2.13
CA SER A 48 5.74 -4.97 2.11
C SER A 48 6.16 -3.53 2.39
N ILE A 49 7.07 -3.29 3.33
CA ILE A 49 7.62 -1.94 3.60
C ILE A 49 8.37 -1.40 2.38
N MET A 50 9.24 -2.21 1.78
CA MET A 50 10.02 -1.83 0.60
C MET A 50 9.12 -1.59 -0.61
N SER A 51 8.14 -2.45 -0.88
CA SER A 51 7.21 -2.28 -2.00
C SER A 51 6.31 -1.05 -1.81
N GLY A 52 5.96 -0.69 -0.57
CA GLY A 52 5.29 0.58 -0.24
C GLY A 52 6.16 1.80 -0.54
N ALA A 53 7.42 1.76 -0.13
CA ALA A 53 8.37 2.83 -0.40
C ALA A 53 8.64 2.99 -1.91
N LEU A 54 8.80 1.88 -2.63
CA LEU A 54 9.00 1.89 -4.08
C LEU A 54 7.76 2.41 -4.82
N THR A 55 6.57 1.95 -4.43
CA THR A 55 5.30 2.43 -5.01
C THR A 55 5.14 3.94 -4.81
N GLY A 56 5.37 4.43 -3.58
CA GLY A 56 5.29 5.85 -3.24
C GLY A 56 6.33 6.69 -4.00
N GLY A 57 7.56 6.19 -4.11
CA GLY A 57 8.64 6.85 -4.84
C GLY A 57 8.39 6.92 -6.34
N VAL A 58 7.92 5.83 -6.95
CA VAL A 58 7.64 5.75 -8.40
C VAL A 58 6.46 6.63 -8.79
N LEU A 59 5.41 6.68 -7.99
CA LEU A 59 4.27 7.57 -8.24
C LEU A 59 4.66 9.05 -8.21
N ALA A 60 5.55 9.43 -7.29
CA ALA A 60 6.02 10.80 -7.15
C ALA A 60 7.29 11.12 -7.95
N ALA A 61 7.83 10.15 -8.71
CA ALA A 61 9.05 10.32 -9.51
C ALA A 61 8.94 11.47 -10.51
N ARG A 62 7.73 11.69 -11.07
CA ARG A 62 7.46 12.79 -12.00
C ARG A 62 7.54 14.18 -11.37
N GLY A 63 7.46 14.29 -10.04
CA GLY A 63 7.62 15.55 -9.31
C GLY A 63 9.08 15.92 -9.02
N GLY A 64 10.03 15.05 -9.37
CA GLY A 64 11.46 15.21 -9.05
C GLY A 64 11.87 14.45 -7.78
N MET A 65 13.17 14.49 -7.46
CA MET A 65 13.76 13.64 -6.40
C MET A 65 13.23 13.94 -5.00
N LYS A 66 13.04 15.22 -4.65
CA LYS A 66 12.53 15.61 -3.32
C LYS A 66 11.13 15.06 -3.02
N PRO A 67 10.10 15.30 -3.86
CA PRO A 67 8.78 14.73 -3.60
C PRO A 67 8.76 13.20 -3.74
N ALA A 68 9.60 12.62 -4.60
CA ALA A 68 9.74 11.16 -4.70
C ALA A 68 10.22 10.54 -3.37
N LEU A 69 11.24 11.11 -2.73
CA LEU A 69 11.76 10.63 -1.45
C LEU A 69 10.73 10.80 -0.31
N ILE A 70 10.02 11.92 -0.29
CA ILE A 70 8.98 12.17 0.73
C ILE A 70 7.84 11.15 0.58
N SER A 71 7.37 10.92 -0.65
CA SER A 71 6.31 9.93 -0.91
C SER A 71 6.78 8.50 -0.67
N ALA A 72 8.04 8.18 -0.94
CA ALA A 72 8.63 6.89 -0.60
C ALA A 72 8.67 6.67 0.91
N ALA A 73 9.11 7.67 1.67
CA ALA A 73 9.12 7.60 3.13
C ALA A 73 7.70 7.40 3.69
N PHE A 74 6.72 8.16 3.18
CA PHE A 74 5.33 8.01 3.60
C PHE A 74 4.77 6.62 3.25
N GLY A 75 5.02 6.12 2.04
CA GLY A 75 4.59 4.79 1.62
C GLY A 75 5.20 3.65 2.45
N GLY A 76 6.48 3.77 2.80
CA GLY A 76 7.18 2.81 3.68
C GLY A 76 6.64 2.84 5.11
N ILE A 77 6.42 4.04 5.68
CA ILE A 77 5.85 4.20 7.02
C ILE A 77 4.42 3.63 7.07
N PHE A 78 3.60 3.95 6.06
CA PHE A 78 2.21 3.51 6.01
C PHE A 78 2.08 1.99 6.03
N LEU A 79 2.87 1.28 5.21
CA LEU A 79 2.86 -0.18 5.21
C LEU A 79 3.59 -0.78 6.42
N GLY A 80 4.60 -0.10 6.97
CA GLY A 80 5.21 -0.50 8.23
C GLY A 80 4.22 -0.48 9.40
N VAL A 81 3.32 0.50 9.43
CA VAL A 81 2.22 0.55 10.41
C VAL A 81 1.23 -0.58 10.17
N ILE A 82 0.83 -0.84 8.92
CA ILE A 82 -0.12 -1.91 8.59
C ILE A 82 0.44 -3.27 9.00
N GLU A 83 1.68 -3.59 8.65
CA GLU A 83 2.34 -4.84 9.08
C GLU A 83 2.51 -4.90 10.60
N GLY A 84 2.87 -3.80 11.25
CA GLY A 84 2.96 -3.72 12.70
C GLY A 84 1.63 -4.02 13.40
N VAL A 85 0.53 -3.49 12.87
CA VAL A 85 -0.83 -3.77 13.37
C VAL A 85 -1.22 -5.22 13.10
N SER A 86 -0.94 -5.76 11.92
CA SER A 86 -1.18 -7.17 11.58
C SER A 86 -0.48 -8.11 12.55
N LEU A 87 0.77 -7.82 12.92
CA LEU A 87 1.52 -8.59 13.92
C LEU A 87 0.90 -8.51 15.32
N VAL A 88 0.42 -7.34 15.75
CA VAL A 88 -0.22 -7.16 17.07
C VAL A 88 -1.57 -7.89 17.13
N ILE A 89 -2.38 -7.76 16.08
CA ILE A 89 -3.66 -8.47 15.96
C ILE A 89 -3.43 -9.98 15.94
N GLY A 90 -2.45 -10.46 15.16
CA GLY A 90 -2.07 -11.87 15.14
C GLY A 90 -1.73 -12.40 16.53
N ARG A 91 -1.03 -11.61 17.37
CA ARG A 91 -0.72 -11.98 18.76
C ARG A 91 -1.90 -11.94 19.71
N MET A 92 -2.89 -11.08 19.48
CA MET A 92 -4.07 -10.96 20.35
C MET A 92 -5.15 -12.01 20.05
N PHE A 93 -5.25 -12.46 18.80
CA PHE A 93 -6.31 -13.37 18.35
C PHE A 93 -5.85 -14.82 18.11
N THR A 94 -4.55 -15.11 18.18
CA THR A 94 -4.02 -16.48 18.02
C THR A 94 -3.49 -17.00 19.37
N PRO A 95 -3.92 -18.17 19.89
CA PRO A 95 -3.23 -18.82 20.98
C PRO A 95 -1.81 -19.20 20.53
N GLU A 96 -0.80 -18.84 21.31
CA GLU A 96 0.61 -19.06 21.04
C GLU A 96 0.89 -20.55 20.74
N ASN A 97 1.07 -20.90 19.46
CA ASN A 97 1.69 -22.17 19.09
C ASN A 97 3.19 -21.90 18.93
N PRO A 98 4.08 -22.45 19.80
CA PRO A 98 5.50 -22.10 19.87
C PRO A 98 6.35 -22.56 18.67
N ALA A 99 5.76 -22.81 17.50
CA ALA A 99 6.43 -23.42 16.35
C ALA A 99 6.77 -22.46 15.19
N MET A 100 6.35 -21.19 15.23
CA MET A 100 6.57 -20.26 14.10
C MET A 100 7.69 -19.25 14.37
N MET A 101 8.91 -19.76 14.61
CA MET A 101 10.16 -19.02 14.37
C MET A 101 10.98 -19.84 13.36
N PRO A 102 11.18 -19.30 12.16
CA PRO A 102 12.55 -19.03 11.74
C PRO A 102 12.78 -17.60 11.26
#